data_AF-A0A8T2HQM2-F1
#
_entry.id   AF-A0A8T2HQM2-F1
#
_cell.length_a   1.000
_cell.length_b   1.000
_cell.length_c   1.000
_cell.angle_alpha   90.00
_cell.angle_beta   90.00
_cell.angle_gamma   90.00
#
_symmetry.space_group_name_H-M   'P 1'
#
loop_
_entity.id
_entity.type
_entity.pdbx_description
1 polymer ?
#
loop_
_entity_poly.entity_id
_entity_poly.type
_entity_poly.pdbx_seq_one_letter_code
_entity_poly.pdbx_strand_id
1 'polypeptide(L)'
;MATKDQVLLLYRHILRAAKNFPSIKKDALITDIKAEFRDHRGLADTKEIQHHMQVGIRSLEQLETYSGMDNKSNDWAVFLKGSCD
;
A
#
# COMPACT_ATOMS: atom_id res chain seq x y z
N MET A 1 -4.23 14.33 -7.05
CA MET A 1 -4.87 13.21 -7.78
C MET A 1 -3.90 12.03 -7.76
N ALA A 2 -4.32 10.84 -7.31
CA ALA A 2 -3.42 9.67 -7.25
C ALA A 2 -3.05 9.21 -8.67
N THR A 3 -1.76 9.18 -9.01
CA THR A 3 -1.31 8.74 -10.33
C THR A 3 -1.09 7.22 -10.34
N LYS A 4 -1.14 6.59 -11.51
CA LYS A 4 -0.82 5.15 -11.66
C LYS A 4 0.54 4.79 -11.06
N ASP A 5 1.52 5.68 -11.18
CA ASP A 5 2.86 5.49 -10.62
C ASP A 5 2.83 5.39 -9.09
N GLN A 6 2.07 6.27 -8.42
CA GLN A 6 1.90 6.24 -6.97
C GLN A 6 1.24 4.93 -6.50
N VAL A 7 0.23 4.44 -7.23
CA VAL A 7 -0.42 3.16 -6.93
C VAL A 7 0.58 1.99 -7.05
N LEU A 8 1.42 1.98 -8.09
CA LEU A 8 2.43 0.94 -8.29
C LEU A 8 3.54 0.99 -7.25
N LEU A 9 3.96 2.19 -6.82
CA LEU A 9 4.91 2.36 -5.74
C LEU A 9 4.35 1.85 -4.40
N LEU A 10 3.12 2.24 -4.05
CA LEU A 10 2.44 1.76 -2.85
C LEU A 10 2.33 0.22 -2.85
N TYR A 11 1.90 -0.36 -3.97
CA TYR A 11 1.83 -1.81 -4.13
C TYR A 11 3.19 -2.50 -3.89
N ARG A 12 4.28 -1.98 -4.46
CA ARG A 12 5.63 -2.53 -4.24
C ARG A 12 6.06 -2.44 -2.78
N HIS A 13 5.71 -1.36 -2.10
CA HIS A 13 6.01 -1.17 -0.68
C HIS A 13 5.25 -2.17 0.19
N ILE A 14 3.94 -2.30 -0.01
CA ILE A 14 3.10 -3.27 0.70
C ILE A 14 3.65 -4.69 0.52
N LEU A 15 4.01 -5.08 -0.71
CA LEU A 15 4.59 -6.40 -0.97
C LEU A 15 5.93 -6.61 -0.28
N ARG A 16 6.77 -5.57 -0.18
CA ARG A 16 8.04 -5.64 0.56
C ARG A 16 7.80 -5.80 2.06
N ALA A 17 6.89 -5.02 2.63
CA ALA A 17 6.52 -5.13 4.05
C ALA A 17 5.93 -6.51 4.36
N ALA A 18 4.97 -6.97 3.55
CA ALA A 18 4.35 -8.29 3.70
C ALA A 18 5.36 -9.45 3.58
N LYS A 19 6.39 -9.32 2.73
CA LYS A 19 7.46 -10.33 2.61
C LYS A 19 8.31 -10.46 3.88
N ASN A 20 8.53 -9.35 4.57
CA ASN A 20 9.33 -9.30 5.80
C ASN A 20 8.48 -9.50 7.07
N PHE A 21 7.16 -9.57 6.93
CA PHE A 21 6.26 -9.82 8.04
C PHE A 21 6.49 -11.24 8.61
N PRO A 22 6.82 -11.37 9.91
CA PRO A 22 7.15 -12.65 10.54
C PRO A 22 5.88 -13.47 10.84
N SER A 23 5.17 -13.90 9.80
CA SER A 23 3.95 -14.71 9.91
C SER A 23 3.99 -15.91 8.97
N ILE A 24 3.44 -17.03 9.45
CA ILE A 24 3.24 -18.24 8.63
C ILE A 24 2.28 -17.95 7.47
N LYS A 25 1.39 -16.97 7.64
CA LYS A 25 0.36 -16.60 6.67
C LYS A 25 0.83 -15.53 5.67
N LYS A 26 2.11 -15.15 5.68
CA LYS A 26 2.64 -14.09 4.80
C LYS A 26 2.43 -14.38 3.31
N ASP A 27 2.57 -15.64 2.88
CA ASP A 27 2.36 -16.02 1.48
C ASP A 27 0.90 -15.93 1.05
N ALA A 28 -0.02 -16.29 1.96
CA ALA A 28 -1.46 -16.10 1.75
C ALA A 28 -1.80 -14.60 1.67
N LEU A 29 -1.28 -13.80 2.61
CA LEU A 29 -1.44 -12.35 2.62
C LEU A 29 -0.94 -11.69 1.32
N ILE A 30 0.25 -12.06 0.85
CA ILE A 30 0.81 -11.56 -0.41
C ILE A 30 -0.07 -11.93 -1.59
N THR A 31 -0.61 -13.15 -1.60
CA THR A 31 -1.49 -13.63 -2.69
C THR A 31 -2.79 -12.84 -2.71
N ASP A 32 -3.37 -12.57 -1.55
CA ASP A 32 -4.60 -11.79 -1.37
C ASP A 32 -4.41 -10.35 -1.85
N ILE A 33 -3.33 -9.69 -1.41
CA ILE A 33 -2.97 -8.34 -1.87
C ILE A 33 -2.80 -8.28 -3.39
N LYS A 34 -2.18 -9.29 -3.99
CA LYS A 34 -2.03 -9.37 -5.46
C LYS A 34 -3.36 -9.51 -6.17
N ALA A 35 -4.28 -10.31 -5.64
CA ALA A 35 -5.61 -10.48 -6.20
C ALA A 35 -6.40 -9.16 -6.13
N GLU A 36 -6.39 -8.51 -4.97
CA GLU A 36 -7.12 -7.25 -4.75
C GLU A 36 -6.63 -6.13 -5.69
N PHE A 37 -5.31 -5.95 -5.86
CA PHE A 37 -4.77 -4.96 -6.82
C PHE A 37 -5.07 -5.32 -8.28
N ARG A 38 -5.21 -6.61 -8.60
CA ARG A 38 -5.50 -7.07 -9.95
C ARG A 38 -6.97 -6.87 -10.31
N ASP A 39 -7.86 -7.15 -9.37
CA ASP A 39 -9.32 -6.97 -9.53
C ASP A 39 -9.67 -5.48 -9.68
N HIS A 40 -8.99 -4.62 -8.93
CA HIS A 40 -9.18 -3.17 -9.01
C HIS A 40 -8.36 -2.48 -10.13
N ARG A 41 -7.62 -3.23 -10.96
CA ARG A 41 -6.81 -2.65 -12.07
C ARG A 41 -7.64 -1.85 -13.08
N GLY A 42 -8.93 -2.20 -13.20
CA GLY A 42 -9.88 -1.56 -14.11
C GLY A 42 -10.62 -0.35 -13.54
N LEU A 43 -10.38 0.01 -12.27
CA LEU A 43 -11.04 1.17 -11.67
C LEU A 43 -10.65 2.45 -12.42
N ALA A 44 -11.64 3.11 -13.00
CA ALA A 44 -11.50 4.42 -13.63
C ALA A 44 -11.95 5.55 -12.69
N ASP A 45 -12.66 5.23 -11.61
CA ASP A 45 -13.17 6.22 -10.67
C ASP A 45 -12.07 6.71 -9.71
N THR A 46 -11.80 8.01 -9.79
CA THR A 46 -10.74 8.64 -8.99
C THR A 46 -10.99 8.60 -7.49
N LYS A 47 -12.24 8.57 -7.03
CA LYS A 47 -12.57 8.52 -5.60
C LYS A 47 -12.35 7.11 -5.05
N GLU A 48 -12.71 6.09 -5.81
CA GLU A 48 -12.42 4.70 -5.42
C GLU A 48 -10.91 4.46 -5.36
N ILE A 49 -10.15 4.94 -6.35
CA ILE A 49 -8.67 4.84 -6.32
C ILE A 49 -8.10 5.50 -5.06
N GLN A 50 -8.60 6.67 -4.68
CA GLN A 50 -8.17 7.34 -3.45
C GLN A 50 -8.53 6.56 -2.19
N HIS A 51 -9.73 5.97 -2.15
CA HIS A 51 -10.16 5.15 -1.03
C HIS A 51 -9.25 3.92 -0.87
N HIS A 52 -9.03 3.15 -1.94
CA HIS A 52 -8.15 1.98 -1.92
C HIS A 52 -6.70 2.35 -1.60
N MET A 53 -6.22 3.50 -2.08
CA MET A 53 -4.91 4.04 -1.69
C MET A 53 -4.84 4.24 -0.17
N GLN A 54 -5.82 4.93 0.44
CA GLN A 54 -5.84 5.15 1.88
C GLN A 54 -5.92 3.87 2.69
N VAL A 55 -6.66 2.86 2.21
CA VAL A 55 -6.73 1.54 2.85
C VAL A 55 -5.36 0.85 2.79
N GLY A 56 -4.76 0.73 1.59
CA GLY A 56 -3.47 0.07 1.41
C GLY A 56 -2.34 0.72 2.19
N ILE A 57 -2.40 2.03 2.36
CA ILE A 57 -1.51 2.81 3.21
C ILE A 57 -1.62 2.42 4.68
N ARG A 58 -2.83 2.36 5.23
CA ARG A 58 -3.02 1.96 6.63
C ARG A 58 -2.54 0.52 6.85
N SER A 59 -2.78 -0.35 5.88
CA SER A 59 -2.27 -1.71 5.89
C SER A 59 -0.73 -1.75 5.84
N LEU A 60 -0.10 -0.88 5.06
CA LEU A 60 1.37 -0.74 5.03
C LEU A 60 1.90 -0.30 6.40
N GLU A 61 1.33 0.73 7.02
CA GLU A 61 1.75 1.21 8.34
C GLU A 61 1.64 0.10 9.39
N GLN A 62 0.57 -0.68 9.37
CA GLN A 62 0.41 -1.82 10.27
C GLN A 62 1.49 -2.88 10.03
N LEU A 63 1.73 -3.26 8.76
CA LEU A 63 2.77 -4.24 8.42
C LEU A 63 4.17 -3.77 8.80
N GLU A 64 4.48 -2.49 8.58
CA GLU A 64 5.75 -1.87 8.98
C GLU A 64 5.93 -1.87 10.50
N THR A 65 4.87 -1.51 11.24
CA THR A 65 4.85 -1.54 12.72
C THR A 65 5.22 -2.93 13.26
N TYR A 66 4.65 -3.98 12.69
CA TYR A 66 4.93 -5.35 13.15
C TYR A 66 6.24 -5.94 12.61
N SER A 67 6.74 -5.44 11.48
CA SER A 67 8.01 -5.91 10.90
C SER A 67 9.23 -5.24 11.50
N GLY A 68 9.06 -4.25 12.39
CA GLY A 68 10.16 -3.50 12.99
C GLY A 68 10.97 -2.69 11.98
N MET A 69 10.38 -2.38 10.80
CA MET A 69 11.00 -1.57 9.76
C MET A 69 10.91 -0.08 10.09
N ASP A 70 11.52 0.31 11.21
CA ASP A 70 11.68 1.69 11.64
C ASP A 70 12.84 2.35 10.87
N ASN A 71 12.61 2.79 9.62
CA ASN A 71 13.50 3.81 9.00
C ASN A 71 12.94 4.51 7.76
N LYS A 72 11.77 4.15 7.21
CA LYS A 72 11.31 4.72 5.92
C LYS A 72 9.83 5.06 5.82
N SER A 73 9.06 4.94 6.89
CA SER A 73 7.60 5.21 6.88
C SER A 73 7.24 6.69 6.65
N ASN A 74 8.21 7.61 6.70
CA ASN A 74 7.94 9.05 6.57
C ASN A 74 7.79 9.56 5.13
N ASP A 75 8.16 8.78 4.11
CA ASP A 75 8.16 9.25 2.71
C ASP A 75 6.76 9.19 2.06
N TRP A 76 5.95 8.18 2.42
CA TRP A 76 4.62 7.99 1.80
C TRP A 76 3.58 8.99 2.35
N ALA A 77 3.59 9.26 3.67
CA ALA A 77 2.66 10.18 4.32
C ALA A 77 2.83 11.62 3.82
N VAL A 78 4.06 11.98 3.42
CA VAL A 78 4.41 13.28 2.83
C VAL A 78 3.87 13.41 1.40
N PHE A 79 3.88 12.32 0.60
CA PHE A 79 3.36 12.32 -0.76
C PHE A 79 1.84 12.56 -0.87
N LEU A 80 1.07 12.17 0.15
CA LEU A 80 -0.38 12.43 0.19
C LEU A 80 -0.74 13.76 0.84
N LYS A 81 0.06 14.24 1.80
CA LYS A 81 -0.17 15.51 2.48
C LYS A 81 0.26 16.72 1.63
N GLY A 82 1.15 16.53 0.65
CA GLY A 82 1.61 17.59 -0.26
C GLY A 82 0.65 17.96 -1.42
N SER A 83 -0.61 17.52 -1.41
CA SER A 83 -1.60 17.85 -2.47
C SER A 83 -2.82 18.65 -1.98
N CYS A 84 -2.72 19.30 -0.81
CA CYS A 84 -3.66 20.35 -0.41
C CYS A 84 -2.91 21.70 -0.40
N ASP A 85 -2.90 22.36 -1.56
CA ASP A 85 -2.90 23.82 -1.67
C ASP A 85 -4.19 24.19 -2.42
#